data_AF-A0A7C1YM96-F1
#
_entry.id   AF-A0A7C1YM96-F1
#
_cell.length_a   1.000
_cell.length_b   1.000
_cell.length_c   1.000
_cell.angle_alpha   90.00
_cell.angle_beta   90.00
_cell.angle_gamma   90.00
#
_symmetry.space_group_name_H-M   'P 1'
#
loop_
_entity.id
_entity.type
_entity.pdbx_description
1 polymer ?
#
loop_
_entity_poly.entity_id
_entity_poly.type
_entity_poly.pdbx_seq_one_letter_code
_entity_poly.pdbx_strand_id
1 'polypeptide(L)'
;MRKEKQMQFILVLWVIICTCFLSTMARASLKGACSKVNITPPVGVWLSGYASRDKPSDDILDDLYAKSLVLGNGKNTVAIISVDLLWIPPQITRQVRTIVADKTGIPGKNVLISSTHTHFGPRIFSRMKLGPQAPDNKVDADYVRTLVKKMANSVFIAHKNMQDVKLGVARGRLPEIVYN
;
A
#
# COMPACT_ATOMS: atom_id res chain seq x y z
N MET A 1 -28.59 -59.33 -17.81
CA MET A 1 -29.27 -58.80 -16.58
C MET A 1 -28.37 -58.57 -15.35
N ARG A 2 -27.86 -59.58 -14.60
CA ARG A 2 -27.12 -59.31 -13.34
C ARG A 2 -25.72 -58.67 -13.54
N LYS A 3 -24.98 -59.09 -14.58
CA LYS A 3 -23.67 -58.52 -14.93
C LYS A 3 -23.77 -57.08 -15.48
N GLU A 4 -24.79 -56.79 -16.28
CA GLU A 4 -25.05 -55.44 -16.81
C GLU A 4 -25.39 -54.45 -15.70
N LYS A 5 -26.24 -54.85 -14.73
CA LYS A 5 -26.54 -54.01 -13.56
C LYS A 5 -25.31 -53.73 -12.69
N GLN A 6 -24.39 -54.69 -12.55
CA GLN A 6 -23.13 -54.49 -11.85
C GLN A 6 -22.18 -53.54 -12.60
N MET A 7 -22.08 -53.67 -13.92
CA MET A 7 -21.25 -52.80 -14.75
C MET A 7 -21.76 -51.36 -14.76
N GLN A 8 -23.08 -51.16 -14.79
CA GLN A 8 -23.72 -49.85 -14.64
C GLN A 8 -23.45 -49.23 -13.26
N PHE A 9 -23.51 -50.03 -12.19
CA PHE A 9 -23.21 -49.56 -10.83
C PHE A 9 -21.75 -49.08 -10.68
N ILE A 10 -20.80 -49.85 -11.24
CA ILE A 10 -19.38 -49.51 -11.20
C ILE A 10 -19.12 -48.23 -12.00
N LEU A 11 -19.73 -48.08 -13.18
CA LEU A 11 -19.57 -46.87 -14.00
C LEU A 11 -20.12 -45.62 -13.30
N VAL A 12 -21.29 -45.72 -12.65
CA VAL A 12 -21.88 -44.62 -11.87
C VAL A 12 -21.00 -44.26 -10.68
N LEU A 13 -20.44 -45.26 -9.99
CA LEU A 13 -19.52 -45.04 -8.87
C LEU A 13 -18.23 -44.34 -9.32
N TRP A 14 -17.68 -44.71 -10.49
CA TRP A 14 -16.52 -44.05 -11.09
C TRP A 14 -16.81 -42.61 -11.52
N VAL A 15 -18.00 -42.34 -12.08
CA VAL A 15 -18.43 -40.96 -12.44
C VAL A 15 -18.61 -40.09 -11.19
N ILE A 16 -19.14 -40.64 -10.10
CA ILE A 16 -19.28 -39.92 -8.82
C ILE A 16 -17.90 -39.64 -8.21
N ILE A 17 -16.98 -40.60 -8.20
CA ILE A 17 -15.62 -40.40 -7.70
C ILE A 17 -14.88 -39.35 -8.56
N CYS A 18 -14.96 -39.42 -9.89
CA CYS A 18 -14.37 -38.42 -10.78
C CYS A 18 -14.95 -37.02 -10.58
N THR A 19 -16.26 -36.89 -10.37
CA THR A 19 -16.89 -35.57 -10.12
C THR A 19 -16.57 -35.01 -8.73
N CYS A 20 -16.39 -35.86 -7.72
CA CYS A 20 -15.90 -35.45 -6.39
C CYS A 20 -14.44 -34.96 -6.40
N PHE A 21 -13.56 -35.52 -7.26
CA PHE A 21 -12.18 -35.05 -7.41
C PHE A 21 -12.04 -33.80 -8.29
N LEU A 22 -12.92 -33.59 -9.28
CA LEU A 22 -12.96 -32.36 -10.10
C LEU A 22 -13.59 -31.17 -9.38
N SER A 23 -14.24 -31.39 -8.24
CA SER A 23 -14.81 -30.35 -7.38
C SER A 23 -13.75 -29.70 -6.49
N THR A 24 -12.57 -29.37 -7.03
CA THR A 24 -11.80 -28.27 -6.44
C THR A 24 -12.66 -27.04 -6.62
N MET A 25 -13.40 -26.66 -5.57
CA MET A 25 -14.09 -25.39 -5.53
C MET A 25 -13.12 -24.33 -6.04
N ALA A 26 -13.46 -23.71 -7.18
CA ALA A 26 -12.84 -22.47 -7.60
C ALA A 26 -13.20 -21.41 -6.54
N ARG A 27 -12.55 -21.46 -5.37
CA ARG A 27 -12.50 -20.34 -4.47
C ARG A 27 -11.75 -19.27 -5.24
N ALA A 28 -12.38 -18.13 -5.48
CA ALA A 28 -11.66 -16.93 -5.88
C ALA A 28 -10.59 -16.68 -4.81
N SER A 29 -9.34 -17.08 -5.09
CA SER A 29 -8.23 -16.93 -4.17
C SER A 29 -7.84 -15.46 -4.17
N LEU A 30 -8.14 -14.77 -3.06
CA LEU A 30 -7.60 -13.45 -2.85
C LEU A 30 -6.12 -13.62 -2.52
N LYS A 31 -5.26 -13.00 -3.32
CA LYS A 31 -3.84 -12.90 -3.01
C LYS A 31 -3.51 -11.53 -2.46
N GLY A 32 -2.54 -11.46 -1.57
CA GLY A 32 -2.13 -10.19 -1.00
C GLY A 32 -0.88 -10.27 -0.15
N ALA A 33 -0.34 -9.09 0.15
CA ALA A 33 0.80 -8.91 1.04
C ALA A 33 0.89 -7.45 1.51
N CYS A 34 1.60 -7.29 2.62
CA CYS A 34 1.96 -5.99 3.16
C CYS A 34 3.47 -5.77 3.08
N SER A 35 3.89 -4.52 3.03
CA SER A 35 5.29 -4.12 3.16
C SER A 35 5.42 -2.80 3.91
N LYS A 36 6.62 -2.52 4.40
CA LYS A 36 6.98 -1.29 5.10
C LYS A 36 8.40 -0.89 4.65
N VAL A 37 8.55 0.34 4.16
CA VAL A 37 9.85 0.90 3.72
C VAL A 37 10.10 2.19 4.46
N ASN A 38 11.27 2.31 5.10
CA ASN A 38 11.69 3.53 5.80
C ASN A 38 11.87 4.67 4.78
N ILE A 39 11.20 5.79 5.03
CA ILE A 39 11.26 7.04 4.28
C ILE A 39 11.83 8.19 5.12
N THR A 40 12.46 7.93 6.26
CA THR A 40 13.05 8.96 7.11
C THR A 40 14.07 9.80 6.31
N PRO A 41 13.94 11.13 6.31
CA PRO A 41 14.92 12.02 5.68
C PRO A 41 16.20 12.11 6.53
N PRO A 42 17.32 12.62 5.97
CA PRO A 42 18.45 13.02 6.80
C PRO A 42 18.05 14.14 7.78
N VAL A 43 18.79 14.25 8.89
CA VAL A 43 18.69 15.38 9.83
C VAL A 43 19.05 16.69 9.10
N GLY A 44 18.42 17.80 9.49
CA GLY A 44 18.62 19.11 8.87
C GLY A 44 17.60 19.49 7.80
N VAL A 45 16.58 18.66 7.58
CA VAL A 45 15.46 19.01 6.68
C VAL A 45 14.40 19.84 7.38
N TRP A 46 13.75 20.72 6.64
CA TRP A 46 12.57 21.41 7.16
C TRP A 46 11.37 20.47 7.27
N LEU A 47 10.60 20.62 8.34
CA LEU A 47 9.39 19.85 8.58
C LEU A 47 8.13 20.65 8.19
N SER A 48 7.09 19.97 7.72
CA SER A 48 5.81 20.58 7.35
C SER A 48 4.80 20.59 8.52
N GLY A 49 3.82 21.49 8.48
CA GLY A 49 2.68 21.51 9.40
C GLY A 49 2.65 22.77 10.26
N TYR A 50 3.56 22.89 11.23
CA TYR A 50 3.59 24.03 12.15
C TYR A 50 4.31 25.25 11.56
N ALA A 51 3.58 26.36 11.42
CA ALA A 51 4.11 27.59 10.83
C ALA A 51 5.11 28.34 11.75
N SER A 52 5.03 28.14 13.06
CA SER A 52 5.89 28.79 14.07
C SER A 52 7.28 28.18 14.19
N ARG A 53 7.56 27.06 13.51
CA ARG A 53 8.87 26.40 13.57
C ARG A 53 9.92 27.30 12.92
N ASP A 54 11.02 27.54 13.63
CA ASP A 54 12.07 28.50 13.29
C ASP A 54 13.39 27.83 12.90
N LYS A 55 13.48 26.50 13.02
CA LYS A 55 14.66 25.71 12.67
C LYS A 55 14.30 24.40 11.94
N PRO A 56 15.23 23.82 11.15
CA PRO A 56 15.08 22.48 10.58
C PRO A 56 15.12 21.38 11.67
N SER A 57 14.89 20.12 11.27
CA SER A 57 15.02 18.99 12.18
C SER A 57 16.45 18.87 12.72
N ASP A 58 16.57 18.61 14.02
CA ASP A 58 17.82 18.40 14.75
C ASP A 58 18.03 16.94 15.18
N ASP A 59 16.97 16.12 15.15
CA ASP A 59 17.03 14.70 15.50
C ASP A 59 15.92 13.87 14.81
N ILE A 60 15.99 12.55 14.96
CA ILE A 60 14.98 11.56 14.54
C ILE A 60 14.45 10.85 15.79
N LEU A 61 13.24 11.22 16.22
CA LEU A 61 12.57 10.53 17.33
C LEU A 61 12.02 9.16 16.91
N ASP A 62 11.30 9.13 15.80
CA ASP A 62 10.70 7.93 15.21
C ASP A 62 10.96 7.89 13.71
N ASP A 63 11.14 6.69 13.19
CA ASP A 63 11.21 6.48 11.75
C ASP A 63 9.88 6.74 11.05
N LEU A 64 9.97 7.33 9.86
CA LEU A 64 8.84 7.53 8.96
C LEU A 64 8.79 6.42 7.93
N TYR A 65 7.58 5.99 7.53
CA TYR A 65 7.42 4.86 6.64
C TYR A 65 6.44 5.10 5.49
N ALA A 66 6.72 4.44 4.37
CA ALA A 66 5.73 4.07 3.37
C ALA A 66 5.29 2.62 3.61
N LYS A 67 4.01 2.43 3.94
CA LYS A 67 3.38 1.15 4.22
C LYS A 67 2.45 0.81 3.07
N SER A 68 2.61 -0.36 2.47
CA SER A 68 1.78 -0.78 1.34
C SER A 68 1.01 -2.04 1.63
N LEU A 69 -0.25 -2.07 1.22
CA LEU A 69 -1.09 -3.25 1.10
C LEU A 69 -1.39 -3.48 -0.38
N VAL A 70 -1.06 -4.67 -0.89
CA VAL A 70 -1.38 -5.07 -2.26
C VAL A 70 -2.34 -6.25 -2.20
N LEU A 71 -3.43 -6.18 -2.97
CA LEU A 71 -4.47 -7.21 -3.04
C LEU A 71 -4.79 -7.51 -4.51
N GLY A 72 -4.97 -8.78 -4.85
CA GLY A 72 -5.32 -9.20 -6.20
C GLY A 72 -6.28 -10.38 -6.21
N ASN A 73 -7.21 -10.38 -7.17
CA ASN A 73 -8.26 -11.41 -7.31
C ASN A 73 -8.08 -12.29 -8.56
N GLY A 74 -6.88 -12.29 -9.15
CA GLY A 74 -6.56 -12.98 -10.40
C GLY A 74 -6.94 -12.21 -11.68
N LYS A 75 -7.76 -11.15 -11.60
CA LYS A 75 -8.10 -10.27 -12.73
C LYS A 75 -7.57 -8.85 -12.54
N ASN A 76 -7.73 -8.31 -11.35
CA ASN A 76 -7.29 -6.98 -10.97
C ASN A 76 -6.40 -7.07 -9.74
N THR A 77 -5.41 -6.19 -9.70
CA THR A 77 -4.57 -5.94 -8.54
C THR A 77 -4.70 -4.47 -8.15
N VAL A 78 -4.83 -4.21 -6.86
CA VAL A 78 -4.90 -2.87 -6.26
C VAL A 78 -3.77 -2.68 -5.26
N ALA A 79 -3.29 -1.46 -5.14
CA ALA A 79 -2.29 -1.09 -4.13
C ALA A 79 -2.78 0.11 -3.32
N ILE A 80 -2.67 0.00 -2.00
CA ILE A 80 -2.93 1.09 -1.06
C ILE A 80 -1.60 1.42 -0.38
N ILE A 81 -1.20 2.68 -0.41
CA ILE A 81 -0.01 3.18 0.26
C ILE A 81 -0.45 4.18 1.33
N SER A 82 -0.04 3.94 2.58
CA SER A 82 -0.08 4.93 3.66
C SER A 82 1.34 5.43 3.89
N VAL A 83 1.54 6.74 3.90
CA VAL A 83 2.84 7.37 4.14
C VAL A 83 2.79 8.32 5.31
N ASP A 84 3.84 8.27 6.13
CA ASP A 84 4.02 9.12 7.30
C ASP A 84 4.50 10.52 6.87
N LEU A 85 3.57 11.29 6.28
CA LEU A 85 3.78 12.65 5.74
C LEU A 85 2.56 13.54 6.06
N LEU A 86 2.74 14.86 5.97
CA LEU A 86 1.63 15.81 6.11
C LEU A 86 0.67 15.70 4.91
N TRP A 87 1.21 15.84 3.71
CA TRP A 87 0.44 15.89 2.47
C TRP A 87 1.34 15.53 1.28
N ILE A 88 0.75 15.01 0.21
CA ILE A 88 1.48 14.63 -1.01
C ILE A 88 0.89 15.37 -2.22
N PRO A 89 1.72 16.13 -2.96
CA PRO A 89 1.32 16.76 -4.20
C PRO A 89 0.87 15.77 -5.29
N PRO A 90 -0.09 16.16 -6.15
CA PRO A 90 -0.49 15.37 -7.32
C PRO A 90 0.68 14.98 -8.24
N GLN A 91 1.71 15.82 -8.32
CA GLN A 91 2.92 15.56 -9.11
C GLN A 91 3.68 14.34 -8.58
N ILE A 92 3.89 14.27 -7.26
CA ILE A 92 4.55 13.15 -6.59
C ILE A 92 3.71 11.88 -6.72
N THR A 93 2.40 11.96 -6.47
CA THR A 93 1.52 10.78 -6.61
C THR A 93 1.48 10.24 -8.04
N ARG A 94 1.50 11.10 -9.07
CA ARG A 94 1.61 10.66 -10.47
C ARG A 94 2.91 9.93 -10.75
N GLN A 95 4.06 10.46 -10.29
CA GLN A 95 5.34 9.79 -10.48
C GLN A 95 5.39 8.41 -9.81
N VAL A 96 4.88 8.30 -8.58
CA VAL A 96 4.80 7.01 -7.87
C VAL A 96 3.92 6.03 -8.65
N ARG A 97 2.75 6.46 -9.13
CA ARG A 97 1.83 5.63 -9.94
C ARG A 97 2.47 5.14 -11.23
N THR A 98 3.21 5.99 -11.93
CA THR A 98 3.96 5.59 -13.14
C THR A 98 4.97 4.50 -12.81
N ILE A 99 5.83 4.70 -11.81
CA ILE A 99 6.84 3.71 -11.43
C ILE A 99 6.20 2.39 -10.98
N VAL A 100 5.09 2.45 -10.23
CA VAL A 100 4.35 1.25 -9.81
C VAL A 100 3.82 0.50 -11.02
N ALA A 101 3.18 1.20 -11.97
CA ALA A 101 2.67 0.58 -13.19
C ALA A 101 3.79 -0.10 -13.99
N ASP A 102 4.91 0.60 -14.19
CA ASP A 102 6.05 0.08 -14.96
C ASP A 102 6.67 -1.16 -14.29
N LYS A 103 6.78 -1.18 -12.96
CA LYS A 103 7.47 -2.27 -12.23
C LYS A 103 6.60 -3.46 -11.88
N THR A 104 5.28 -3.29 -11.81
CA THR A 104 4.37 -4.31 -11.29
C THR A 104 3.25 -4.70 -12.24
N GLY A 105 2.97 -3.87 -13.25
CA GLY A 105 1.79 -4.01 -14.12
C GLY A 105 0.49 -3.53 -13.46
N ILE A 106 0.51 -3.08 -12.20
CA ILE A 106 -0.68 -2.52 -11.53
C ILE A 106 -1.02 -1.17 -12.19
N PRO A 107 -2.20 -1.01 -12.83
CA PRO A 107 -2.57 0.26 -13.44
C PRO A 107 -2.53 1.40 -12.42
N GLY A 108 -2.00 2.57 -12.76
CA GLY A 108 -1.89 3.69 -11.82
C GLY A 108 -3.23 4.13 -11.19
N LYS A 109 -4.35 3.91 -11.89
CA LYS A 109 -5.72 4.14 -11.38
C LYS A 109 -6.13 3.19 -10.25
N ASN A 110 -5.45 2.04 -10.12
CA ASN A 110 -5.65 1.05 -9.06
C ASN A 110 -4.73 1.31 -7.84
N VAL A 111 -4.01 2.45 -7.81
CA VAL A 111 -3.07 2.81 -6.74
C VAL A 111 -3.61 4.01 -5.96
N LEU A 112 -4.00 3.75 -4.71
CA LEU A 112 -4.39 4.76 -3.73
C LEU A 112 -3.18 5.13 -2.86
N ILE A 113 -2.97 6.42 -2.65
CA ILE A 113 -1.88 6.95 -1.82
C ILE A 113 -2.50 7.91 -0.81
N SER A 114 -2.27 7.65 0.48
CA SER A 114 -2.81 8.42 1.60
C SER A 114 -1.69 8.86 2.54
N SER A 115 -1.79 10.08 3.05
CA SER A 115 -0.88 10.62 4.07
C SER A 115 -1.50 10.47 5.45
N THR A 116 -0.70 10.17 6.48
CA THR A 116 -1.17 10.16 7.88
C THR A 116 -1.45 11.54 8.45
N HIS A 117 -1.02 12.59 7.75
CA HIS A 117 -1.14 13.98 8.17
C HIS A 117 -0.27 14.35 9.37
N THR A 118 0.92 13.74 9.49
CA THR A 118 1.89 14.11 10.53
C THR A 118 2.53 15.49 10.28
N HIS A 119 2.62 16.30 11.33
CA HIS A 119 3.28 17.63 11.35
C HIS A 119 4.79 17.55 11.70
N PHE A 120 5.32 16.33 11.78
CA PHE A 120 6.74 16.04 12.04
C PHE A 120 7.40 15.30 10.87
N GLY A 121 6.78 15.33 9.69
CA GLY A 121 7.36 14.83 8.45
C GLY A 121 8.10 15.91 7.65
N PRO A 122 8.99 15.52 6.73
CA PRO A 122 9.76 16.45 5.89
C PRO A 122 8.86 17.28 4.98
N ARG A 123 9.34 18.49 4.68
CA ARG A 123 8.77 19.35 3.65
C ARG A 123 9.14 18.83 2.27
N ILE A 124 8.13 18.44 1.49
CA ILE A 124 8.31 17.86 0.15
C ILE A 124 7.71 18.72 -0.98
N PHE A 125 7.21 19.91 -0.66
CA PHE A 125 6.66 20.86 -1.62
C PHE A 125 6.81 22.31 -1.14
N SER A 126 6.99 23.22 -2.10
CA SER A 126 7.22 24.64 -1.83
C SER A 126 5.97 25.51 -1.98
N ARG A 127 5.00 25.11 -2.81
CA ARG A 127 3.91 25.97 -3.28
C ARG A 127 2.76 26.24 -2.30
N MET A 128 2.64 25.46 -1.22
CA MET A 128 1.56 25.62 -0.25
C MET A 128 2.12 26.11 1.09
N LYS A 129 1.44 27.05 1.75
CA LYS A 129 1.81 27.57 3.08
C LYS A 129 1.51 26.57 4.20
N LEU A 130 1.98 25.33 4.04
CA LEU A 130 1.84 24.25 5.03
C LEU A 130 3.10 24.11 5.91
N GLY A 131 3.65 25.24 6.35
CA GLY A 131 4.87 25.25 7.15
C GLY A 131 5.53 26.63 7.23
N PRO A 132 6.69 26.71 7.88
CA PRO A 132 7.37 27.97 8.14
C PRO A 132 7.73 28.73 6.86
N GLN A 133 7.86 30.05 7.01
CA GLN A 133 8.23 30.97 5.92
C GLN A 133 9.63 31.54 6.14
N ALA A 134 10.58 30.70 6.54
CA ALA A 134 11.98 31.09 6.71
C ALA A 134 12.71 31.12 5.33
N PRO A 135 13.66 32.05 5.09
CA PRO A 135 14.36 32.18 3.80
C PRO A 135 15.14 30.92 3.37
N ASP A 136 15.59 30.13 4.33
CA ASP A 136 16.31 28.87 4.16
C ASP A 136 15.38 27.63 4.17
N ASN A 137 14.06 27.83 4.29
CA ASN A 137 13.06 26.77 4.26
C ASN A 137 12.86 26.20 2.85
N LYS A 138 13.82 25.38 2.44
CA LYS A 138 13.88 24.75 1.12
C LYS A 138 13.46 23.29 1.18
N VAL A 139 12.86 22.84 0.08
CA VAL A 139 12.61 21.42 -0.15
C VAL A 139 13.91 20.76 -0.57
N ASP A 140 14.30 19.69 0.11
CA ASP A 140 15.38 18.83 -0.33
C ASP A 140 14.91 17.99 -1.54
N ALA A 141 15.36 18.39 -2.73
CA ALA A 141 14.97 17.73 -3.98
C ALA A 141 15.51 16.30 -4.09
N ASP A 142 16.63 15.99 -3.45
CA ASP A 142 17.31 14.69 -3.52
C ASP A 142 16.57 13.69 -2.65
N TYR A 143 16.16 14.15 -1.46
CA TYR A 143 15.23 13.42 -0.62
C TYR A 143 13.91 13.16 -1.34
N VAL A 144 13.30 14.16 -2.00
CA VAL A 144 12.04 13.95 -2.75
C VAL A 144 12.18 12.90 -3.85
N ARG A 145 13.28 12.91 -4.61
CA ARG A 145 13.54 11.87 -5.63
C ARG A 145 13.67 10.48 -5.00
N THR A 146 14.30 10.39 -3.83
CA THR A 146 14.45 9.14 -3.08
C THR A 146 13.12 8.66 -2.50
N LEU A 147 12.32 9.57 -1.95
CA LEU A 147 10.99 9.33 -1.40
C LEU A 147 10.07 8.70 -2.45
N VAL A 148 10.00 9.28 -3.66
CA VAL A 148 9.20 8.74 -4.77
C VAL A 148 9.57 7.29 -5.06
N LYS A 149 10.88 6.98 -5.16
CA LYS A 149 11.38 5.63 -5.40
C LYS A 149 11.03 4.69 -4.25
N LYS A 150 11.20 5.12 -2.99
CA LYS A 150 10.90 4.34 -1.79
C LYS A 150 9.39 4.01 -1.68
N MET A 151 8.52 4.97 -1.97
CA MET A 151 7.06 4.76 -2.03
C MET A 151 6.65 3.74 -3.09
N ALA A 152 7.23 3.81 -4.29
CA ALA A 152 6.96 2.80 -5.31
C ALA A 152 7.56 1.43 -4.94
N ASN A 153 8.73 1.43 -4.29
CA ASN A 153 9.40 0.22 -3.84
C ASN A 153 8.61 -0.54 -2.76
N SER A 154 7.90 0.15 -1.87
CA SER A 154 7.03 -0.53 -0.91
C SER A 154 5.95 -1.34 -1.63
N VAL A 155 5.32 -0.79 -2.67
CA VAL A 155 4.36 -1.54 -3.49
C VAL A 155 5.03 -2.72 -4.20
N PHE A 156 6.22 -2.52 -4.78
CA PHE A 156 6.95 -3.59 -5.46
C PHE A 156 7.28 -4.76 -4.52
N ILE A 157 7.76 -4.49 -3.30
CA ILE A 157 8.04 -5.50 -2.29
C ILE A 157 6.77 -6.27 -1.92
N ALA A 158 5.66 -5.57 -1.65
CA ALA A 158 4.39 -6.23 -1.32
C ALA A 158 3.92 -7.09 -2.51
N HIS A 159 3.93 -6.55 -3.73
CA HIS A 159 3.50 -7.26 -4.93
C HIS A 159 4.31 -8.56 -5.17
N LYS A 160 5.62 -8.54 -4.94
CA LYS A 160 6.47 -9.73 -5.10
C LYS A 160 6.24 -10.82 -4.06
N ASN A 161 5.69 -10.46 -2.90
CA ASN A 161 5.46 -11.38 -1.78
C ASN A 161 3.98 -11.77 -1.60
N MET A 162 3.14 -11.56 -2.63
CA MET A 162 1.72 -11.90 -2.56
C MET A 162 1.51 -13.40 -2.38
N GLN A 163 0.72 -13.75 -1.37
CA GLN A 163 0.31 -15.11 -1.04
C GLN A 163 -1.21 -15.19 -0.90
N ASP A 164 -1.77 -16.39 -0.76
CA ASP A 164 -3.20 -16.52 -0.49
C ASP A 164 -3.53 -15.94 0.89
N VAL A 165 -4.54 -15.06 0.93
CA VAL A 165 -4.93 -14.32 2.13
C VAL A 165 -6.44 -14.32 2.33
N LYS A 166 -6.86 -14.02 3.56
CA LYS A 166 -8.25 -13.67 3.89
C LYS A 166 -8.30 -12.22 4.33
N LEU A 167 -9.40 -11.55 4.04
CA LEU A 167 -9.66 -10.17 4.50
C LEU A 167 -10.78 -10.20 5.54
N GLY A 168 -10.55 -9.51 6.66
CA GLY A 168 -11.56 -9.28 7.70
C GLY A 168 -11.74 -7.78 7.93
N VAL A 169 -12.94 -7.37 8.32
CA VAL A 169 -13.28 -5.97 8.63
C VAL A 169 -14.02 -5.94 9.96
N ALA A 170 -13.66 -4.98 10.82
CA ALA A 170 -14.33 -4.71 12.08
C ALA A 170 -14.45 -3.19 12.28
N ARG A 171 -15.37 -2.77 13.13
CA ARG A 171 -15.61 -1.37 13.47
C ARG A 171 -15.79 -1.21 14.97
N GLY A 172 -15.21 -0.18 15.55
CA GLY A 172 -15.37 0.24 16.94
C GLY A 172 -15.60 1.75 17.05
N ARG A 173 -15.88 2.23 18.27
CA ARG A 173 -16.06 3.66 18.59
C ARG A 173 -15.08 4.05 19.70
N LEU A 174 -14.29 5.11 19.49
CA LEU A 174 -13.34 5.68 20.46
C LEU A 174 -13.59 7.20 20.59
N PRO A 175 -14.57 7.63 21.39
CA PRO A 175 -14.85 9.07 21.59
C PRO A 175 -13.77 9.82 22.40
N GLU A 176 -12.85 9.13 23.07
CA GLU A 176 -11.89 9.69 24.03
C GLU A 176 -10.59 10.24 23.43
N ILE A 177 -10.40 10.13 22.11
CA ILE A 177 -9.12 10.46 21.44
C ILE A 177 -9.18 11.63 20.44
N VAL A 178 -10.37 12.15 20.13
CA VAL A 178 -10.56 13.26 19.18
C VAL A 178 -11.66 14.19 19.69
N TYR A 179 -11.37 15.48 19.71
CA TYR A 179 -12.28 16.55 20.15
C TYR A 179 -12.45 17.59 19.02
N ASN A 180 -13.55 18.35 19.05
CA ASN A 180 -13.79 19.49 18.17
C ASN A 180 -13.69 20.77 19.00
#